data_AF-A0A2V8LC57-F1
#
_entry.id   AF-A0A2V8LC57-F1
#
_cell.length_a   1.000
_cell.length_b   1.000
_cell.length_c   1.000
_cell.angle_alpha   90.00
_cell.angle_beta   90.00
_cell.angle_gamma   90.00
#
_symmetry.space_group_name_H-M   'P 1'
#
loop_
_entity.id
_entity.type
_entity.pdbx_description
1 polymer ?
#
loop_
_entity_poly.entity_id
_entity_poly.type
_entity_poly.pdbx_seq_one_letter_code
_entity_poly.pdbx_strand_id
1 'polypeptide(L)'
;MQVAEVYYSVECNPIADETSCYETGWYWNFTNSTCNADPGCPDYCDQTGTGFMGTDNCWYGVSGCPFGWGRPERGSTCCTNGTPVLIDVNGDGFNLTDAADGVVFDIIGDGRPVHLAWTAADSDDGWLALDRNGNGVIDNGTELFGNFTPQPNPPAGVQRNGFLALAEYDKPENGGNGDGIIDRHDRIFSSLRLWVDSNHNGVSEPGELHTLAALDIWKLELDYRESKRTDAYGNQFKYRAKVKNSRDAQVGRWAWDVVPVIAH
;
A
#
# COMPACT_ATOMS: atom_id res chain seq x y z
N MET A 1 2.38 -54.58 44.55
CA MET A 1 2.79 -54.62 43.13
C MET A 1 2.51 -53.23 42.58
N GLN A 2 3.56 -52.42 42.49
CA GLN A 2 3.51 -51.00 42.17
C GLN A 2 3.66 -50.89 40.65
N VAL A 3 2.67 -50.32 39.96
CA VAL A 3 2.75 -50.09 38.52
C VAL A 3 3.36 -48.70 38.34
N ALA A 4 4.58 -48.66 37.81
CA ALA A 4 5.23 -47.42 37.42
C ALA A 4 4.61 -46.93 36.11
N GLU A 5 4.01 -45.74 36.14
CA GLU A 5 3.68 -45.02 34.91
C GLU A 5 4.96 -44.37 34.38
N VAL A 6 5.39 -44.84 33.22
CA VAL A 6 6.47 -44.25 32.44
C VAL A 6 5.94 -42.97 31.83
N TYR A 7 6.36 -41.82 32.35
CA TYR A 7 6.23 -40.54 31.65
C TYR A 7 7.13 -40.59 30.42
N TYR A 8 6.54 -40.52 29.22
CA TYR A 8 7.29 -40.16 28.02
C TYR A 8 7.62 -38.67 28.13
N SER A 9 8.84 -38.35 28.56
CA SER A 9 9.43 -37.04 28.28
C SER A 9 9.68 -36.98 26.77
N VAL A 10 8.86 -36.22 26.05
CA VAL A 10 9.22 -35.80 24.69
C VAL A 10 10.36 -34.81 24.87
N GLU A 11 11.58 -35.29 24.67
CA GLU A 11 12.77 -34.44 24.56
C GLU A 11 12.53 -33.46 23.40
N CYS A 12 12.59 -32.15 23.69
CA CYS A 12 12.62 -31.12 22.66
C CYS A 12 13.85 -31.35 21.81
N ASN A 13 13.68 -31.99 20.65
CA ASN A 13 14.71 -32.02 19.63
C ASN A 13 14.85 -30.58 19.11
N PRO A 14 15.99 -29.88 19.33
CA PRO A 14 16.16 -28.55 18.76
C PRO A 14 16.11 -28.70 17.25
N ILE A 15 15.14 -28.05 16.62
CA ILE A 15 14.95 -28.05 15.17
C ILE A 15 16.29 -27.63 14.53
N ALA A 16 16.97 -28.57 13.88
CA ALA A 16 18.40 -28.50 13.58
C ALA A 16 18.71 -27.93 12.19
N ASP A 17 17.68 -27.73 11.37
CA ASP A 17 17.85 -27.27 10.00
C ASP A 17 16.73 -26.32 9.56
N GLU A 18 17.05 -25.49 8.57
CA GLU A 18 16.19 -24.47 7.99
C GLU A 18 14.87 -25.04 7.46
N THR A 19 14.90 -26.25 6.88
CA THR A 19 13.73 -26.85 6.23
C THR A 19 12.71 -27.28 7.27
N SER A 20 13.15 -27.98 8.32
CA SER A 20 12.28 -28.38 9.42
C SER A 20 11.77 -27.18 10.23
N CYS A 21 12.51 -26.07 10.27
CA CYS A 21 12.06 -24.82 10.88
C CYS A 21 10.83 -24.25 10.18
N TYR A 22 10.86 -24.18 8.84
CA TYR A 22 9.73 -23.70 8.06
C TYR A 22 8.53 -24.67 8.09
N GLU A 23 8.75 -25.97 8.14
CA GLU A 23 7.68 -26.96 8.27
C GLU A 23 6.90 -26.82 9.59
N THR A 24 7.53 -26.28 10.64
CA THR A 24 6.89 -25.99 11.93
C THR A 24 6.27 -24.59 12.04
N GLY A 25 6.31 -23.79 10.97
CA GLY A 25 5.79 -22.42 10.95
C GLY A 25 6.63 -21.42 11.77
N TRP A 26 7.86 -21.80 12.10
CA TRP A 26 8.84 -20.96 12.80
C TRP A 26 9.79 -20.32 11.79
N TYR A 27 10.55 -19.31 12.19
CA TYR A 27 11.48 -18.64 11.29
C TYR A 27 12.94 -18.96 11.63
N TRP A 28 13.72 -19.21 10.57
CA TRP A 28 15.15 -19.46 10.67
C TRP A 28 15.93 -18.15 10.73
N ASN A 29 16.76 -17.98 11.76
CA ASN A 29 17.65 -16.83 11.91
C ASN A 29 19.03 -17.16 11.32
N PHE A 30 19.32 -16.59 10.15
CA PHE A 30 20.59 -16.78 9.44
C PHE A 30 21.82 -16.18 10.14
N THR A 31 21.62 -15.31 11.14
CA THR A 31 22.72 -14.64 11.85
C THR A 31 23.37 -15.56 12.88
N ASN A 32 22.58 -16.45 13.48
CA ASN A 32 23.02 -17.37 14.54
C ASN A 32 22.63 -18.83 14.28
N SER A 33 22.03 -19.13 13.12
CA SER A 33 21.59 -20.47 12.72
C SER A 33 20.65 -21.11 13.73
N THR A 34 19.70 -20.33 14.27
CA THR A 34 18.67 -20.85 15.19
C THR A 34 17.27 -20.77 14.61
N CYS A 35 16.46 -21.80 14.87
CA CYS A 35 15.03 -21.76 14.63
C CYS A 35 14.34 -21.08 15.80
N ASN A 36 13.64 -19.98 15.56
CA ASN A 36 12.97 -19.21 16.60
C ASN A 36 11.46 -19.31 16.39
N ALA A 37 10.73 -19.54 17.49
CA ALA A 37 9.28 -19.44 17.48
C ALA A 37 8.89 -18.08 16.90
N ASP A 38 7.94 -18.09 15.96
CA ASP A 38 7.27 -16.88 15.52
C ASP A 38 6.74 -16.19 16.80
N PRO A 39 7.07 -14.91 17.06
CA PRO A 39 6.46 -14.19 18.16
C PRO A 39 4.95 -14.22 17.94
N GLY A 40 4.27 -15.13 18.63
CA GLY A 40 2.84 -15.37 18.47
C GLY A 40 2.04 -14.07 18.49
N CYS A 41 0.90 -14.11 17.79
CA CYS A 41 -0.06 -13.02 17.54
C CYS A 41 0.09 -11.84 18.53
N PRO A 42 0.42 -10.61 18.09
CA PRO A 42 0.00 -9.45 18.85
C PRO A 42 -1.53 -9.49 18.97
N ASP A 43 -2.06 -9.31 20.18
CA ASP A 43 -3.48 -9.45 20.55
C ASP A 43 -4.46 -8.53 19.78
N TYR A 44 -4.00 -7.71 18.83
CA TYR A 44 -4.86 -6.79 18.10
C TYR A 44 -4.16 -6.21 16.87
N CYS A 45 -4.76 -6.34 15.68
CA CYS A 45 -4.64 -5.26 14.69
C CYS A 45 -5.23 -4.02 15.36
N ASP A 46 -4.43 -3.03 15.73
CA ASP A 46 -4.89 -1.88 16.52
C ASP A 46 -6.14 -1.21 15.93
N GLN A 47 -7.33 -1.55 16.46
CA GLN A 47 -8.58 -0.83 16.19
C GLN A 47 -8.75 0.38 17.15
N THR A 48 -7.78 0.73 18.00
CA THR A 48 -7.88 1.87 18.93
C THR A 48 -7.37 3.20 18.38
N GLY A 49 -6.94 3.27 17.11
CA GLY A 49 -6.77 4.56 16.45
C GLY A 49 -6.60 4.41 14.94
N THR A 50 -7.44 5.08 14.16
CA THR A 50 -7.33 5.23 12.69
C THR A 50 -7.97 4.13 11.82
N GLY A 51 -9.25 3.84 12.04
CA GLY A 51 -10.19 3.46 10.95
C GLY A 51 -9.87 2.25 10.06
N PHE A 52 -9.01 1.33 10.49
CA PHE A 52 -8.59 0.19 9.68
C PHE A 52 -9.52 -1.01 9.91
N MET A 53 -10.10 -1.57 8.84
CA MET A 53 -10.63 -2.94 8.85
C MET A 53 -9.52 -3.88 8.39
N GLY A 54 -8.50 -4.08 9.22
CA GLY A 54 -7.43 -5.03 8.92
C GLY A 54 -7.94 -6.41 9.29
N THR A 55 -7.97 -7.35 8.34
CA THR A 55 -8.33 -8.72 8.68
C THR A 55 -7.13 -9.37 9.38
N ASP A 56 -7.35 -9.80 10.60
CA ASP A 56 -6.32 -10.41 11.46
C ASP A 56 -5.83 -11.75 10.91
N ASN A 57 -4.53 -11.99 10.98
CA ASN A 57 -3.92 -13.30 10.72
C ASN A 57 -4.49 -14.39 11.63
N CYS A 58 -4.92 -14.08 12.86
CA CYS A 58 -5.44 -15.09 13.78
C CYS A 58 -6.82 -15.64 13.30
N TRP A 59 -7.48 -15.00 12.31
CA TRP A 59 -8.64 -15.55 11.59
C TRP A 59 -8.26 -16.39 10.35
N TYR A 60 -7.06 -16.18 9.77
CA TYR A 60 -6.62 -16.83 8.52
C TYR A 60 -5.23 -17.49 8.61
N GLY A 61 -4.83 -17.93 9.81
CA GLY A 61 -3.44 -18.25 10.16
C GLY A 61 -2.78 -19.40 9.39
N VAL A 62 -3.55 -20.21 8.66
CA VAL A 62 -3.05 -21.26 7.74
C VAL A 62 -3.36 -20.98 6.27
N SER A 63 -4.28 -20.06 5.99
CA SER A 63 -4.81 -19.76 4.65
C SER A 63 -4.22 -18.51 4.01
N GLY A 64 -3.49 -17.69 4.78
CA GLY A 64 -2.92 -16.42 4.30
C GLY A 64 -3.97 -15.31 4.25
N CYS A 65 -3.60 -14.15 3.71
CA CYS A 65 -4.55 -13.03 3.62
C CYS A 65 -5.73 -13.37 2.70
N PRO A 66 -6.93 -12.81 2.96
CA PRO A 66 -8.06 -12.90 2.04
C PRO A 66 -7.68 -12.45 0.63
N PHE A 67 -8.38 -12.94 -0.39
CA PHE A 67 -8.18 -12.52 -1.77
C PHE A 67 -8.32 -10.99 -1.91
N GLY A 68 -7.33 -10.34 -2.53
CA GLY A 68 -7.23 -8.87 -2.62
C GLY A 68 -6.60 -8.17 -1.42
N TRP A 69 -6.15 -8.92 -0.41
CA TRP A 69 -5.47 -8.40 0.77
C TRP A 69 -4.06 -8.97 0.86
N GLY A 70 -3.11 -8.18 1.33
CA GLY A 70 -1.71 -8.58 1.45
C GLY A 70 -1.04 -8.04 2.69
N ARG A 71 0.23 -8.40 2.88
CA ARG A 71 1.07 -7.88 3.96
C ARG A 71 2.09 -6.90 3.36
N PRO A 72 1.97 -5.59 3.61
CA PRO A 72 2.84 -4.60 2.99
C PRO A 72 4.25 -4.60 3.59
N GLU A 73 4.42 -5.12 4.81
CA GLU A 73 5.69 -5.17 5.55
C GLU A 73 6.17 -6.61 5.73
N ARG A 74 7.46 -6.85 5.53
CA ARG A 74 8.08 -8.14 5.86
C ARG A 74 7.99 -8.38 7.36
N GLY A 75 7.36 -9.49 7.75
CA GLY A 75 7.12 -9.84 9.15
C GLY A 75 5.85 -9.24 9.76
N SER A 76 5.06 -8.46 9.00
CA SER A 76 3.74 -8.05 9.46
C SER A 76 2.78 -9.24 9.51
N THR A 77 1.95 -9.25 10.54
CA THR A 77 0.82 -10.18 10.70
C THR A 77 -0.48 -9.57 10.16
N CYS A 78 -0.56 -8.27 9.91
CA CYS A 78 -1.82 -7.64 9.50
C CYS A 78 -2.04 -7.73 7.99
N CYS A 79 -3.19 -8.25 7.57
CA CYS A 79 -3.60 -8.18 6.17
C CYS A 79 -4.28 -6.83 5.90
N THR A 80 -3.84 -6.18 4.83
CA THR A 80 -4.31 -4.87 4.41
C THR A 80 -4.65 -4.86 2.93
N ASN A 81 -5.68 -4.11 2.55
CA ASN A 81 -5.93 -3.73 1.17
C ASN A 81 -4.90 -2.69 0.71
N GLY A 82 -4.73 -2.53 -0.60
CA GLY A 82 -3.91 -1.49 -1.21
C GLY A 82 -4.46 -0.09 -0.98
N THR A 83 -3.54 0.86 -0.80
CA THR A 83 -3.87 2.26 -0.51
C THR A 83 -3.27 3.26 -1.52
N PRO A 84 -3.62 3.16 -2.82
CA PRO A 84 -3.05 4.04 -3.82
C PRO A 84 -3.37 5.52 -3.55
N VAL A 85 -2.46 6.40 -3.97
CA VAL A 85 -2.60 7.85 -3.87
C VAL A 85 -3.38 8.37 -5.07
N LEU A 86 -4.53 8.97 -4.80
CA LEU A 86 -5.42 9.62 -5.77
C LEU A 86 -5.20 11.13 -5.74
N ILE A 87 -5.19 11.78 -6.91
CA ILE A 87 -5.14 13.24 -7.03
C ILE A 87 -6.36 13.73 -7.82
N ASP A 88 -7.12 14.62 -7.20
CA ASP A 88 -8.17 15.43 -7.85
C ASP A 88 -7.48 16.59 -8.59
N VAL A 89 -7.59 16.57 -9.92
CA VAL A 89 -6.86 17.47 -10.82
C VAL A 89 -7.59 18.80 -10.94
N ASN A 90 -8.91 18.84 -10.99
CA ASN A 90 -9.65 20.08 -11.18
C ASN A 90 -10.01 20.77 -9.86
N GLY A 91 -9.87 20.07 -8.74
CA GLY A 91 -10.24 20.54 -7.41
C GLY A 91 -11.75 20.58 -7.18
N ASP A 92 -12.53 19.83 -7.95
CA ASP A 92 -13.99 19.79 -7.90
C ASP A 92 -14.54 18.56 -7.13
N GLY A 93 -13.66 17.77 -6.53
CA GLY A 93 -13.97 16.62 -5.72
C GLY A 93 -13.74 15.30 -6.44
N PHE A 94 -13.87 14.20 -5.71
CA PHE A 94 -13.58 12.87 -6.23
C PHE A 94 -14.81 12.22 -6.85
N ASN A 95 -14.60 11.53 -7.95
CA ASN A 95 -15.59 10.73 -8.66
C ASN A 95 -15.09 9.27 -8.73
N LEU A 96 -15.41 8.51 -7.68
CA LEU A 96 -15.10 7.08 -7.58
C LEU A 96 -16.39 6.26 -7.75
N THR A 97 -16.25 5.02 -8.21
CA THR A 97 -17.33 4.04 -8.30
C THR A 97 -17.49 3.25 -6.98
N ASP A 98 -18.52 2.41 -6.89
CA ASP A 98 -18.48 1.25 -6.00
C ASP A 98 -17.68 0.10 -6.63
N ALA A 99 -17.58 -1.02 -5.90
CA ALA A 99 -16.84 -2.18 -6.38
C ALA A 99 -17.56 -2.94 -7.51
N ALA A 100 -18.89 -2.86 -7.60
CA ALA A 100 -19.66 -3.57 -8.62
C ALA A 100 -19.49 -2.92 -9.99
N ASP A 101 -19.46 -1.59 -10.01
CA ASP A 101 -19.19 -0.77 -11.19
C ASP A 101 -17.70 -0.40 -11.31
N GLY A 102 -16.81 -1.14 -10.65
CA GLY A 102 -15.37 -0.90 -10.67
C GLY A 102 -14.61 -1.68 -11.76
N VAL A 103 -13.28 -1.74 -11.64
CA VAL A 103 -12.38 -2.39 -12.63
C VAL A 103 -11.65 -3.60 -12.04
N VAL A 104 -10.97 -4.38 -12.87
CA VAL A 104 -10.13 -5.51 -12.42
C VAL A 104 -8.66 -5.10 -12.45
N PHE A 105 -8.01 -5.01 -11.29
CA PHE A 105 -6.60 -4.57 -11.19
C PHE A 105 -5.86 -5.31 -10.05
N ASP A 106 -4.56 -5.53 -10.23
CA ASP A 106 -3.68 -6.12 -9.20
C ASP A 106 -3.21 -5.04 -8.23
N ILE A 107 -4.09 -4.64 -7.31
CA ILE A 107 -3.86 -3.50 -6.41
C ILE A 107 -2.77 -3.73 -5.35
N ILE A 108 -2.34 -4.97 -5.12
CA ILE A 108 -1.30 -5.31 -4.14
C ILE A 108 -0.01 -5.85 -4.77
N GLY A 109 -0.01 -6.16 -6.07
CA GLY A 109 1.16 -6.63 -6.80
C GLY A 109 1.51 -8.09 -6.55
N ASP A 110 0.53 -8.95 -6.26
CA ASP A 110 0.74 -10.38 -6.00
C ASP A 110 0.44 -11.27 -7.23
N GLY A 111 0.16 -10.65 -8.38
CA GLY A 111 -0.21 -11.31 -9.62
C GLY A 111 -1.66 -11.81 -9.66
N ARG A 112 -2.52 -11.40 -8.71
CA ARG A 112 -3.91 -11.83 -8.58
C ARG A 112 -4.84 -10.62 -8.57
N PRO A 113 -5.26 -10.12 -9.75
CA PRO A 113 -6.11 -8.95 -9.82
C PRO A 113 -7.49 -9.20 -9.20
N VAL A 114 -8.03 -8.16 -8.57
CA VAL A 114 -9.35 -8.18 -7.92
C VAL A 114 -10.27 -7.17 -8.58
N HIS A 115 -11.58 -7.40 -8.47
CA HIS A 115 -12.57 -6.41 -8.87
C HIS A 115 -12.76 -5.42 -7.73
N LEU A 116 -12.50 -4.14 -7.97
CA LEU A 116 -12.52 -3.09 -6.95
C LEU A 116 -13.02 -1.76 -7.50
N ALA A 117 -13.51 -0.92 -6.60
CA ALA A 117 -13.87 0.46 -6.90
C ALA A 117 -12.71 1.23 -7.53
N TRP A 118 -13.03 2.14 -8.43
CA TRP A 118 -12.04 2.84 -9.25
C TRP A 118 -12.46 4.29 -9.53
N THR A 119 -11.62 5.04 -10.22
CA THR A 119 -12.03 6.34 -10.79
C THR A 119 -13.13 6.10 -11.81
N ALA A 120 -14.21 6.88 -11.77
CA ALA A 120 -15.28 6.79 -12.75
C ALA A 120 -14.77 7.14 -14.17
N ALA A 121 -15.46 6.66 -15.20
CA ALA A 121 -15.17 7.00 -16.59
C ALA A 121 -15.20 8.53 -16.80
N ASP A 122 -14.29 9.03 -17.63
CA ASP A 122 -14.07 10.44 -17.91
C ASP A 122 -13.83 11.33 -16.65
N SER A 123 -13.47 10.73 -15.51
CA SER A 123 -13.04 11.47 -14.32
C SER A 123 -11.71 12.18 -14.60
N ASP A 124 -11.52 13.35 -13.99
CA ASP A 124 -10.23 14.03 -13.97
C ASP A 124 -9.30 13.50 -12.87
N ASP A 125 -9.85 12.76 -11.92
CA ASP A 125 -9.07 12.10 -10.87
C ASP A 125 -8.09 11.10 -11.48
N GLY A 126 -6.88 11.01 -10.91
CA GLY A 126 -5.90 10.04 -11.35
C GLY A 126 -5.03 9.47 -10.26
N TRP A 127 -4.53 8.26 -10.50
CA TRP A 127 -3.65 7.54 -9.59
C TRP A 127 -2.20 8.00 -9.77
N LEU A 128 -1.53 8.34 -8.68
CA LEU A 128 -0.12 8.70 -8.70
C LEU A 128 0.74 7.45 -8.86
N ALA A 129 1.54 7.43 -9.92
CA ALA A 129 2.25 6.24 -10.35
C ALA A 129 3.71 6.52 -10.73
N LEU A 130 4.50 5.46 -10.70
CA LEU A 130 5.84 5.38 -11.26
C LEU A 130 5.98 4.00 -11.91
N ASP A 131 6.17 4.00 -13.23
CA ASP A 131 6.61 2.83 -13.99
C ASP A 131 8.02 2.43 -13.50
N ARG A 132 8.07 1.41 -12.65
CA ARG A 132 9.29 0.99 -11.95
C ARG A 132 10.09 0.00 -12.76
N ASN A 133 9.41 -0.78 -13.60
CA ASN A 133 10.04 -1.80 -14.41
C ASN A 133 10.43 -1.28 -15.82
N GLY A 134 9.98 -0.09 -16.20
CA GLY A 134 10.31 0.60 -17.44
C GLY A 134 9.59 0.04 -18.67
N ASN A 135 8.44 -0.61 -18.50
CA ASN A 135 7.71 -1.25 -19.59
C ASN A 135 6.70 -0.32 -20.28
N GLY A 136 6.53 0.91 -19.79
CA GLY A 136 5.67 1.94 -20.36
C GLY A 136 4.20 1.85 -19.96
N VAL A 137 3.84 0.96 -19.03
CA VAL A 137 2.49 0.83 -18.47
C VAL A 137 2.55 0.77 -16.94
N ILE A 138 1.41 0.96 -16.29
CA ILE A 138 1.26 0.73 -14.85
C ILE A 138 0.45 -0.56 -14.70
N ASP A 139 1.13 -1.66 -14.37
CA ASP A 139 0.55 -3.00 -14.45
C ASP A 139 0.16 -3.61 -13.10
N ASN A 140 0.62 -3.02 -11.98
CA ASN A 140 0.22 -3.47 -10.64
C ASN A 140 0.41 -2.39 -9.55
N GLY A 141 -0.07 -2.69 -8.35
CA GLY A 141 -0.10 -1.79 -7.20
C GLY A 141 1.26 -1.42 -6.62
N THR A 142 2.34 -2.14 -6.93
CA THR A 142 3.71 -1.71 -6.57
C THR A 142 4.17 -0.52 -7.40
N GLU A 143 3.51 -0.26 -8.53
CA GLU A 143 3.77 0.88 -9.41
C GLU A 143 2.95 2.12 -9.05
N LEU A 144 1.82 1.92 -8.37
CA LEU A 144 1.07 2.98 -7.70
C LEU A 144 1.77 3.38 -6.39
N PHE A 145 1.70 4.66 -6.01
CA PHE A 145 2.16 5.11 -4.69
C PHE A 145 1.10 4.77 -3.64
N GLY A 146 1.44 3.96 -2.63
CA GLY A 146 0.57 3.45 -1.59
C GLY A 146 1.33 2.60 -0.56
N ASN A 147 0.61 1.85 0.27
CA ASN A 147 1.21 0.95 1.28
C ASN A 147 1.99 -0.25 0.69
N PHE A 148 1.64 -0.74 -0.51
CA PHE A 148 2.36 -1.82 -1.20
C PHE A 148 3.51 -1.33 -2.08
N THR A 149 3.69 -0.02 -2.22
CA THR A 149 4.87 0.53 -2.87
C THR A 149 6.14 0.09 -2.15
N PRO A 150 7.19 -0.33 -2.88
CA PRO A 150 8.49 -0.60 -2.29
C PRO A 150 9.01 0.61 -1.50
N GLN A 151 9.13 0.43 -0.17
CA GLN A 151 9.59 1.45 0.76
C GLN A 151 10.22 0.77 2.00
N PRO A 152 11.06 1.49 2.78
CA PRO A 152 11.54 1.00 4.07
C PRO A 152 10.39 0.74 5.06
N ASN A 153 10.66 -0.05 6.11
CA ASN A 153 9.71 -0.15 7.22
C ASN A 153 9.66 1.18 7.97
N PRO A 154 8.46 1.74 8.22
CA PRO A 154 8.33 2.94 9.03
C PRO A 154 8.63 2.65 10.52
N PRO A 155 8.79 3.69 11.36
CA PRO A 155 8.89 3.51 12.81
C PRO A 155 7.70 2.74 13.39
N ALA A 156 7.91 2.07 14.51
CA ALA A 156 6.86 1.32 15.20
C ALA A 156 5.63 2.22 15.48
N GLY A 157 4.43 1.70 15.15
CA GLY A 157 3.16 2.43 15.30
C GLY A 157 2.80 3.34 14.12
N VAL A 158 3.65 3.44 13.10
CA VAL A 158 3.34 4.12 11.83
C VAL A 158 3.10 3.06 10.76
N GLN A 159 2.07 3.23 9.94
CA GLN A 159 1.75 2.31 8.84
C GLN A 159 2.35 2.83 7.53
N ARG A 160 2.82 1.90 6.69
CA ARG A 160 3.18 2.21 5.30
C ARG A 160 2.01 2.88 4.57
N ASN A 161 2.32 3.88 3.75
CA ASN A 161 1.35 4.61 2.93
C ASN A 161 2.09 5.28 1.75
N GLY A 162 1.34 5.83 0.80
CA GLY A 162 1.93 6.41 -0.41
C GLY A 162 2.77 7.67 -0.17
N PHE A 163 2.47 8.45 0.87
CA PHE A 163 3.24 9.67 1.20
C PHE A 163 4.60 9.33 1.81
N LEU A 164 4.68 8.28 2.65
CA LEU A 164 5.96 7.77 3.13
C LEU A 164 6.81 7.21 1.99
N ALA A 165 6.20 6.51 1.03
CA ALA A 165 6.89 6.05 -0.16
C ALA A 165 7.42 7.21 -1.03
N LEU A 166 6.66 8.29 -1.20
CA LEU A 166 7.13 9.50 -1.89
C LEU A 166 8.28 10.17 -1.14
N ALA A 167 8.22 10.23 0.19
CA ALA A 167 9.24 10.87 1.02
C ALA A 167 10.62 10.22 0.89
N GLU A 168 10.71 8.96 0.46
CA GLU A 168 12.00 8.35 0.12
C GLU A 168 12.70 9.08 -1.02
N TYR A 169 11.96 9.63 -1.99
CA TYR A 169 12.53 10.32 -3.14
C TYR A 169 12.88 11.79 -2.91
N ASP A 170 12.38 12.38 -1.82
CA ASP A 170 12.81 13.72 -1.35
C ASP A 170 14.20 13.64 -0.68
N LYS A 171 14.63 12.46 -0.23
CA LYS A 171 15.94 12.31 0.43
C LYS A 171 17.10 12.61 -0.54
N PRO A 172 18.14 13.34 -0.11
CA PRO A 172 19.31 13.63 -0.95
C PRO A 172 19.98 12.40 -1.56
N GLU A 173 20.06 11.30 -0.82
CA GLU A 173 20.61 10.01 -1.29
C GLU A 173 19.82 9.40 -2.47
N ASN A 174 18.54 9.75 -2.62
CA ASN A 174 17.68 9.32 -3.71
C ASN A 174 17.46 10.41 -4.77
N GLY A 175 18.20 11.51 -4.69
CA GLY A 175 18.18 12.60 -5.67
C GLY A 175 17.13 13.67 -5.42
N GLY A 176 16.60 13.77 -4.20
CA GLY A 176 15.80 14.90 -3.75
C GLY A 176 16.61 15.94 -2.99
N ASN A 177 15.93 16.87 -2.31
CA ASN A 177 16.57 17.99 -1.60
C ASN A 177 16.24 18.04 -0.08
N GLY A 178 15.31 17.22 0.41
CA GLY A 178 14.93 17.10 1.81
C GLY A 178 14.05 18.25 2.30
N ASP A 179 13.30 18.91 1.43
CA ASP A 179 12.47 20.07 1.76
C ASP A 179 11.03 19.71 2.13
N GLY A 180 10.67 18.43 2.09
CA GLY A 180 9.34 17.92 2.40
C GLY A 180 8.34 18.08 1.26
N ILE A 181 8.80 18.34 0.04
CA ILE A 181 7.99 18.53 -1.16
C ILE A 181 8.61 17.68 -2.27
N ILE A 182 7.77 17.03 -3.07
CA ILE A 182 8.20 16.49 -4.37
C ILE A 182 7.84 17.51 -5.44
N ASP A 183 8.87 18.13 -6.02
CA ASP A 183 8.76 19.09 -7.12
C ASP A 183 9.89 18.92 -8.16
N ARG A 184 10.00 19.87 -9.09
CA ARG A 184 11.02 19.82 -10.17
C ARG A 184 12.48 19.77 -9.70
N HIS A 185 12.77 20.06 -8.44
CA HIS A 185 14.11 20.00 -7.87
C HIS A 185 14.47 18.56 -7.43
N ASP A 186 13.50 17.65 -7.38
CA ASP A 186 13.71 16.23 -7.13
C ASP A 186 13.82 15.45 -8.44
N ARG A 187 14.82 14.58 -8.53
CA ARG A 187 15.07 13.76 -9.72
C ARG A 187 13.85 12.93 -10.14
N ILE A 188 13.06 12.46 -9.17
CA ILE A 188 11.90 11.59 -9.42
C ILE A 188 10.78 12.30 -10.18
N PHE A 189 10.64 13.63 -10.03
CA PHE A 189 9.43 14.35 -10.42
C PHE A 189 9.10 14.20 -11.91
N SER A 190 10.12 14.23 -12.77
CA SER A 190 9.95 14.06 -14.22
C SER A 190 9.53 12.64 -14.64
N SER A 191 9.76 11.64 -13.77
CA SER A 191 9.39 10.24 -13.98
C SER A 191 7.99 9.92 -13.45
N LEU A 192 7.46 10.72 -12.53
CA LEU A 192 6.11 10.53 -12.01
C LEU A 192 5.06 10.67 -13.11
N ARG A 193 4.03 9.84 -13.01
CA ARG A 193 2.84 9.89 -13.85
C ARG A 193 1.60 10.03 -13.00
N LEU A 194 0.60 10.67 -13.58
CA LEU A 194 -0.78 10.51 -13.14
C LEU A 194 -1.48 9.62 -14.16
N TRP A 195 -2.00 8.49 -13.69
CA TRP A 195 -2.81 7.59 -14.52
C TRP A 195 -4.28 7.98 -14.40
N VAL A 196 -4.82 8.55 -15.48
CA VAL A 196 -6.22 8.93 -15.62
C VAL A 196 -6.90 7.93 -16.54
N ASP A 197 -7.49 6.89 -15.94
CA ASP A 197 -8.21 5.81 -16.63
C ASP A 197 -9.54 6.34 -17.19
N SER A 198 -9.46 7.00 -18.34
CA SER A 198 -10.59 7.74 -18.92
C SER A 198 -11.66 6.79 -19.45
N ASN A 199 -11.25 5.62 -19.97
CA ASN A 199 -12.15 4.63 -20.53
C ASN A 199 -12.69 3.63 -19.48
N HIS A 200 -12.18 3.70 -18.24
CA HIS A 200 -12.59 2.90 -17.09
C HIS A 200 -12.43 1.39 -17.32
N ASN A 201 -11.28 0.96 -17.82
CA ASN A 201 -11.02 -0.46 -18.09
C ASN A 201 -10.01 -1.10 -17.13
N GLY A 202 -9.37 -0.33 -16.25
CA GLY A 202 -8.35 -0.81 -15.30
C GLY A 202 -7.03 -1.22 -15.95
N VAL A 203 -6.81 -0.87 -17.21
CA VAL A 203 -5.60 -1.16 -17.99
C VAL A 203 -4.92 0.14 -18.34
N SER A 204 -3.69 0.32 -17.85
CA SER A 204 -2.92 1.53 -18.15
C SER A 204 -2.52 1.58 -19.62
N GLU A 205 -3.02 2.60 -20.33
CA GLU A 205 -2.67 2.85 -21.72
C GLU A 205 -1.78 4.10 -21.87
N PRO A 206 -0.91 4.18 -22.91
CA PRO A 206 -0.03 5.33 -23.09
C PRO A 206 -0.76 6.69 -23.20
N GLY A 207 -2.03 6.67 -23.65
CA GLY A 207 -2.86 7.88 -23.74
C GLY A 207 -3.39 8.39 -22.40
N GLU A 208 -3.33 7.57 -21.35
CA GLU A 208 -3.88 7.83 -20.02
C GLU A 208 -2.80 8.20 -18.99
N LEU A 209 -1.52 8.09 -19.38
CA LEU A 209 -0.39 8.40 -18.53
C LEU A 209 0.10 9.83 -18.79
N HIS A 210 -0.26 10.72 -17.87
CA HIS A 210 0.09 12.13 -17.95
C HIS A 210 1.29 12.45 -17.07
N THR A 211 2.14 13.39 -17.50
CA THR A 211 3.12 13.97 -16.59
C THR A 211 2.41 14.93 -15.62
N LEU A 212 2.92 15.06 -14.40
CA LEU A 212 2.33 15.97 -13.42
C LEU A 212 2.26 17.42 -13.94
N ALA A 213 3.34 17.87 -14.59
CA ALA A 213 3.41 19.22 -15.16
C ALA A 213 2.36 19.46 -16.26
N ALA A 214 1.99 18.43 -17.06
CA ALA A 214 0.95 18.55 -18.08
C ALA A 214 -0.45 18.82 -17.49
N LEU A 215 -0.67 18.42 -16.23
CA LEU A 215 -1.90 18.63 -15.48
C LEU A 215 -1.83 19.83 -14.51
N ASP A 216 -0.81 20.67 -14.66
CA ASP A 216 -0.52 21.81 -13.77
C ASP A 216 -0.33 21.36 -12.30
N ILE A 217 0.16 20.15 -12.06
CA ILE A 217 0.60 19.65 -10.75
C ILE A 217 2.10 19.89 -10.65
N TRP A 218 2.51 20.77 -9.74
CA TRP A 218 3.91 21.21 -9.63
C TRP A 218 4.56 20.90 -8.29
N LYS A 219 3.77 20.73 -7.23
CA LYS A 219 4.28 20.39 -5.90
C LYS A 219 3.34 19.41 -5.22
N LEU A 220 3.91 18.33 -4.71
CA LEU A 220 3.25 17.39 -3.80
C LEU A 220 3.86 17.57 -2.42
N GLU A 221 3.11 18.08 -1.45
CA GLU A 221 3.60 18.16 -0.08
C GLU A 221 3.62 16.77 0.58
N LEU A 222 4.58 16.55 1.48
CA LEU A 222 4.72 15.28 2.21
C LEU A 222 4.17 15.34 3.64
N ASP A 223 3.78 16.53 4.14
CA ASP A 223 3.10 16.70 5.45
C ASP A 223 1.64 16.25 5.36
N TYR A 224 1.43 14.94 5.31
CA TYR A 224 0.10 14.35 5.24
C TYR A 224 -0.62 14.40 6.60
N ARG A 225 -1.94 14.46 6.54
CA ARG A 225 -2.83 14.45 7.72
C ARG A 225 -3.83 13.32 7.61
N GLU A 226 -4.12 12.68 8.74
CA GLU A 226 -5.18 11.67 8.83
C GLU A 226 -6.54 12.30 8.49
N SER A 227 -7.35 11.50 7.83
CA SER A 227 -8.74 11.74 7.50
C SER A 227 -9.54 10.48 7.80
N LYS A 228 -10.81 10.69 8.16
CA LYS A 228 -11.80 9.64 8.42
C LYS A 228 -12.95 9.74 7.42
N ARG A 229 -12.69 10.32 6.25
CA ARG A 229 -13.67 10.50 5.19
C ARG A 229 -13.92 9.16 4.51
N THR A 230 -15.18 8.87 4.29
CA THR A 230 -15.66 7.78 3.44
C THR A 230 -16.67 8.40 2.47
N ASP A 231 -16.63 7.98 1.20
CA ASP A 231 -17.65 8.40 0.24
C ASP A 231 -18.96 7.59 0.39
N ALA A 232 -19.90 7.80 -0.52
CA ALA A 232 -21.19 7.11 -0.52
C ALA A 232 -21.08 5.61 -0.91
N TYR A 233 -19.98 5.21 -1.54
CA TYR A 233 -19.73 3.86 -2.04
C TYR A 233 -18.90 3.01 -1.07
N GLY A 234 -18.36 3.63 -0.02
CA GLY A 234 -17.56 2.97 1.01
C GLY A 234 -16.05 3.13 0.82
N ASN A 235 -15.59 3.84 -0.20
CA ASN A 235 -14.16 4.11 -0.40
C ASN A 235 -13.68 5.03 0.72
N GLN A 236 -12.55 4.67 1.34
CA GLN A 236 -12.02 5.38 2.50
C GLN A 236 -10.86 6.28 2.09
N PHE A 237 -10.80 7.49 2.64
CA PHE A 237 -9.79 8.49 2.34
C PHE A 237 -8.97 8.73 3.62
N LYS A 238 -7.89 7.97 3.79
CA LYS A 238 -7.14 7.82 5.05
C LYS A 238 -6.20 8.96 5.36
N TYR A 239 -5.42 9.37 4.38
CA TYR A 239 -4.47 10.45 4.53
C TYR A 239 -4.64 11.43 3.39
N ARG A 240 -4.32 12.70 3.65
CA ARG A 240 -4.26 13.71 2.61
C ARG A 240 -3.07 14.63 2.76
N ALA A 241 -2.53 15.06 1.63
CA ALA A 241 -1.52 16.10 1.58
C ALA A 241 -1.87 17.13 0.49
N LYS A 242 -1.27 18.33 0.60
CA LYS A 242 -1.58 19.41 -0.33
C LYS A 242 -0.91 19.19 -1.68
N VAL A 243 -1.62 19.57 -2.73
CA VAL A 243 -1.10 19.64 -4.09
C VAL A 243 -1.16 21.10 -4.53
N LYS A 244 -0.08 21.61 -5.12
CA LYS A 244 -0.03 22.98 -5.64
C LYS A 244 0.32 23.02 -7.11
N ASN A 245 -0.22 24.04 -7.76
CA ASN A 245 -0.01 24.29 -9.17
C ASN A 245 1.22 25.18 -9.45
N SER A 246 1.43 25.53 -10.73
CA SER A 246 2.55 26.38 -11.17
C SER A 246 2.61 27.76 -10.51
N ARG A 247 1.48 28.23 -9.97
CA ARG A 247 1.35 29.52 -9.29
C ARG A 247 1.43 29.40 -7.77
N ASP A 248 1.84 28.23 -7.25
CA ASP A 248 1.87 27.89 -5.83
C ASP A 248 0.48 27.95 -5.16
N ALA A 249 -0.58 27.90 -5.96
CA ALA A 249 -1.95 27.91 -5.47
C ALA A 249 -2.43 26.50 -5.17
N GLN A 250 -3.06 26.33 -4.01
CA GLN A 250 -3.77 25.12 -3.60
C GLN A 250 -5.26 25.27 -3.95
N VAL A 251 -5.60 25.19 -5.24
CA VAL A 251 -6.97 25.41 -5.75
C VAL A 251 -7.85 24.19 -5.48
N GLY A 252 -8.12 23.89 -4.21
CA GLY A 252 -8.93 22.72 -3.83
C GLY A 252 -8.26 21.36 -4.04
N ARG A 253 -7.15 21.29 -4.78
CA ARG A 253 -6.40 20.05 -5.06
C ARG A 253 -5.80 19.42 -3.81
N TRP A 254 -5.99 18.13 -3.68
CA TRP A 254 -5.44 17.30 -2.62
C TRP A 254 -5.00 15.96 -3.21
N ALA A 255 -3.91 15.44 -2.67
CA ALA A 255 -3.54 14.05 -2.85
C ALA A 255 -4.12 13.25 -1.68
N TRP A 256 -4.66 12.06 -1.93
CA TRP A 256 -5.31 11.23 -0.92
C TRP A 256 -4.80 9.79 -0.99
N ASP A 257 -4.43 9.23 0.15
CA ASP A 257 -4.25 7.79 0.30
C ASP A 257 -5.64 7.15 0.48
N VAL A 258 -6.07 6.40 -0.53
CA VAL A 258 -7.45 5.89 -0.66
C VAL A 258 -7.48 4.38 -0.46
N VAL A 259 -8.46 3.84 0.26
CA VAL A 259 -8.78 2.40 0.29
C VAL A 259 -10.01 2.17 -0.57
N PRO A 260 -9.86 1.64 -1.80
CA PRO A 260 -10.99 1.28 -2.63
C PRO A 260 -11.72 0.08 -2.06
N VAL A 261 -13.04 0.03 -2.20
CA VAL A 261 -13.83 -1.16 -1.83
C VAL A 261 -13.53 -2.28 -2.82
N ILE A 262 -13.30 -3.50 -2.31
CA ILE A 262 -13.13 -4.71 -3.12
C ILE A 262 -14.47 -5.47 -3.18
N ALA A 263 -14.80 -6.02 -4.35
CA ALA A 263 -15.95 -6.91 -4.52
C ALA A 263 -15.63 -8.30 -3.91
N HIS A 264 -16.58 -8.86 -3.16
CA HIS A 264 -16.46 -10.14 -2.48
C HIS A 264 -17.46 -11.17 -2.99
#